data_AF-A0AAE0RM37-F1
#
_entry.id   AF-A0AAE0RM37-F1
#
_cell.length_a   1.000
_cell.length_b   1.000
_cell.length_c   1.000
_cell.angle_alpha   90.00
_cell.angle_beta   90.00
_cell.angle_gamma   90.00
#
_symmetry.space_group_name_H-M   'P 1'
#
loop_
_entity.id
_entity.type
_entity.pdbx_description
1 polymer ?
#
loop_
_entity_poly.entity_id
_entity_poly.type
_entity_poly.pdbx_seq_one_letter_code
_entity_poly.pdbx_strand_id
1 'polypeptide(L)'
;MLNECANHPCKNGGSCVNQINGYSCTCPAGYVGHNCTIEIDECASSPCKNGGSCENLVNRYICICPSGFAGHDCSTDCFFKSTLYVGQVSQTIDNVTCDRWDVHLLPGTLLASKLPDPKLSDAANFCRDPDGKGHPWCYISGNGLKTWEFCDVLFCQGLYY
;
A
#
# COMPACT_ATOMS: atom_id res chain seq x y z
N MET A 1 -27.84 -28.40 37.79
CA MET A 1 -26.94 -28.06 36.67
C MET A 1 -25.86 -27.15 37.23
N LEU A 2 -24.61 -27.37 36.83
CA LEU A 2 -23.52 -26.45 37.14
C LEU A 2 -23.73 -25.15 36.32
N ASN A 3 -23.17 -24.04 36.80
CA ASN A 3 -23.04 -22.83 36.00
C ASN A 3 -21.57 -22.65 35.65
N GLU A 4 -21.17 -23.20 34.51
CA GLU A 4 -19.82 -23.18 33.98
C GLU A 4 -19.36 -21.75 33.66
N CYS A 5 -20.28 -20.80 33.49
CA CYS A 5 -19.96 -19.38 33.32
C CYS A 5 -19.51 -18.66 34.61
N ALA A 6 -19.70 -19.26 35.79
CA ALA A 6 -19.35 -18.63 37.07
C ALA A 6 -17.85 -18.31 37.22
N ASN A 7 -16.98 -19.03 36.48
CA ASN A 7 -15.53 -18.83 36.50
C ASN A 7 -15.03 -17.90 35.39
N HIS A 8 -15.92 -17.20 34.67
CA HIS A 8 -15.58 -16.32 33.56
C HIS A 8 -14.59 -16.96 32.56
N PRO A 9 -14.96 -18.10 31.94
CA PRO A 9 -14.07 -18.82 31.04
C PRO A 9 -13.79 -18.06 29.75
N CYS A 10 -14.76 -17.30 29.23
CA CYS A 10 -14.62 -16.46 28.04
C CYS A 10 -13.71 -15.25 28.32
N LYS A 11 -12.71 -15.04 27.47
CA LYS A 11 -11.72 -13.97 27.59
C LYS A 11 -11.96 -12.85 26.57
N ASN A 12 -11.17 -11.79 26.68
CA ASN A 12 -11.17 -10.65 25.76
C ASN A 12 -12.55 -9.97 25.58
N GLY A 13 -13.39 -10.00 26.61
CA GLY A 13 -14.76 -9.45 26.57
C GLY A 13 -15.81 -10.39 25.97
N GLY A 14 -15.49 -11.67 25.75
CA GLY A 14 -16.44 -12.66 25.29
C GLY A 14 -17.60 -12.90 26.25
N SER A 15 -18.80 -13.08 25.68
CA SER A 15 -20.02 -13.34 26.45
C SER A 15 -20.19 -14.84 26.67
N CYS A 16 -20.37 -15.26 27.93
CA CYS A 16 -20.56 -16.66 28.29
C CYS A 16 -22.04 -17.03 28.30
N VAL A 17 -22.37 -18.16 27.70
CA VAL A 17 -23.70 -18.77 27.73
C VAL A 17 -23.60 -20.14 28.38
N ASN A 18 -24.30 -20.33 29.49
CA ASN A 18 -24.35 -21.62 30.18
C ASN A 18 -25.22 -22.60 29.38
N GLN A 19 -24.76 -23.84 29.22
CA GLN A 19 -25.44 -24.89 28.48
C GLN A 19 -25.64 -26.13 29.36
N ILE A 20 -26.39 -27.13 28.86
CA ILE A 20 -26.52 -28.41 29.57
C ILE A 20 -25.17 -29.15 29.45
N ASN A 21 -24.49 -29.35 30.58
CA ASN A 21 -23.17 -29.99 30.71
C ASN A 21 -22.02 -29.23 30.01
N GLY A 22 -22.06 -27.89 30.00
CA GLY A 22 -20.97 -27.08 29.46
C GLY A 22 -21.33 -25.61 29.30
N TYR A 23 -20.54 -24.91 28.50
CA TYR A 23 -20.75 -23.51 28.15
C TYR A 23 -20.32 -23.25 26.71
N SER A 24 -20.78 -22.12 26.15
CA SER A 24 -20.23 -21.56 24.93
C SER A 24 -19.86 -20.10 25.12
N CYS A 25 -18.83 -19.64 24.42
CA CYS A 25 -18.47 -18.23 24.38
C CYS A 25 -18.87 -17.63 23.03
N THR A 26 -19.51 -16.47 23.08
CA THR A 26 -19.65 -15.58 21.91
C THR A 26 -18.49 -14.60 21.95
N CYS A 27 -17.59 -14.73 20.98
CA CYS A 27 -16.39 -13.91 20.92
C CYS A 27 -16.66 -12.55 20.30
N PRO A 28 -16.02 -11.48 20.80
CA PRO A 28 -16.04 -10.19 20.13
C PRO A 28 -15.30 -10.29 18.79
N ALA A 29 -15.55 -9.31 17.93
CA ALA A 29 -14.84 -9.19 16.66
C ALA A 29 -13.32 -9.09 16.91
N GLY A 30 -12.51 -9.76 16.08
CA GLY A 30 -11.06 -9.91 16.28
C GLY A 30 -10.63 -11.08 17.16
N TYR A 31 -11.54 -11.86 17.76
CA TYR A 31 -11.18 -13.04 18.57
C TYR A 31 -11.92 -14.31 18.17
N VAL A 32 -11.26 -15.45 18.33
CA VAL A 32 -11.76 -16.79 18.03
C VAL A 32 -11.33 -17.81 19.09
N GLY A 33 -11.79 -19.06 18.90
CA GLY A 33 -11.54 -20.17 19.81
C GLY A 33 -12.63 -20.33 20.87
N HIS A 34 -12.68 -21.50 21.51
CA HIS A 34 -13.73 -21.85 22.48
C HIS A 34 -13.88 -20.83 23.61
N ASN A 35 -12.75 -20.24 24.05
CA ASN A 35 -12.70 -19.26 25.14
C ASN A 35 -12.39 -17.84 24.67
N CYS A 36 -12.43 -17.56 23.36
CA CYS A 36 -12.09 -16.26 22.79
C CYS A 36 -10.66 -15.78 23.13
N THR A 37 -9.74 -16.72 23.33
CA THR A 37 -8.35 -16.44 23.73
C THR A 37 -7.42 -16.22 22.56
N ILE A 38 -7.85 -16.58 21.35
CA ILE A 38 -7.04 -16.49 20.14
C ILE A 38 -7.45 -15.20 19.44
N GLU A 39 -6.51 -14.28 19.28
CA GLU A 39 -6.70 -13.10 18.44
C GLU A 39 -6.54 -13.51 16.97
N ILE A 40 -7.37 -12.93 16.09
CA ILE A 40 -7.32 -13.17 14.66
C ILE A 40 -6.10 -12.41 14.12
N ASP A 41 -5.31 -13.02 13.24
CA ASP A 41 -4.27 -12.32 12.51
C ASP A 41 -4.85 -11.81 11.18
N GLU A 42 -5.29 -10.56 11.15
CA GLU A 42 -5.78 -9.88 9.95
C GLU A 42 -4.70 -9.73 8.86
N CYS A 43 -3.41 -9.76 9.24
CA CYS A 43 -2.29 -9.71 8.32
C CYS A 43 -2.01 -11.06 7.63
N ALA A 44 -2.56 -12.18 8.12
CA ALA A 44 -2.35 -13.51 7.55
C ALA A 44 -2.74 -13.62 6.06
N SER A 45 -3.67 -12.78 5.60
CA SER A 45 -4.09 -12.71 4.19
C SER A 45 -3.16 -11.90 3.28
N SER A 46 -2.08 -11.31 3.82
CA SER A 46 -1.18 -10.39 3.12
C SER A 46 -1.94 -9.26 2.39
N PRO A 47 -2.71 -8.44 3.13
CA PRO A 47 -3.57 -7.43 2.51
C PRO A 47 -2.77 -6.30 1.85
N CYS A 48 -1.64 -5.88 2.44
CA CYS A 48 -0.82 -4.78 1.96
C CYS A 48 -0.13 -5.10 0.62
N LYS A 49 -0.26 -4.19 -0.35
CA LYS A 49 0.32 -4.27 -1.69
C LYS A 49 1.62 -3.48 -1.79
N ASN A 50 2.29 -3.62 -2.93
CA ASN A 50 3.44 -2.82 -3.32
C ASN A 50 4.60 -2.80 -2.29
N GLY A 51 4.77 -3.91 -1.54
CA GLY A 51 5.79 -4.02 -0.51
C GLY A 51 5.46 -3.33 0.81
N GLY A 52 4.20 -2.94 1.04
CA GLY A 52 3.74 -2.40 2.32
C GLY A 52 3.87 -3.40 3.47
N SER A 53 4.22 -2.87 4.64
CA SER A 53 4.31 -3.66 5.87
C SER A 53 2.95 -3.68 6.57
N CYS A 54 2.50 -4.87 6.96
CA CYS A 54 1.22 -5.05 7.65
C CYS A 54 1.42 -5.04 9.17
N GLU A 55 0.64 -4.24 9.87
CA GLU A 55 0.54 -4.24 11.33
C GLU A 55 -0.80 -4.84 11.75
N ASN A 56 -0.74 -5.96 12.47
CA ASN A 56 -1.90 -6.67 12.98
C ASN A 56 -2.50 -5.95 14.19
N LEU A 57 -3.82 -5.77 14.22
CA LEU A 57 -4.55 -5.12 15.32
C LEU A 57 -5.87 -5.84 15.56
N VAL A 58 -6.44 -5.69 16.76
CA VAL A 58 -7.73 -6.33 17.06
C VAL A 58 -8.81 -5.89 16.09
N ASN A 59 -9.33 -6.84 15.30
CA ASN A 59 -10.42 -6.67 14.32
C ASN A 59 -10.09 -5.72 13.15
N ARG A 60 -8.81 -5.42 12.90
CA ARG A 60 -8.38 -4.54 11.79
C ARG A 60 -6.89 -4.71 11.50
N TYR A 61 -6.41 -4.11 10.43
CA TYR A 61 -4.98 -4.01 10.17
C TYR A 61 -4.63 -2.60 9.73
N ILE A 62 -3.35 -2.25 9.80
CA ILE A 62 -2.81 -1.03 9.20
C ILE A 62 -1.71 -1.43 8.21
N CYS A 63 -1.75 -0.88 7.01
CA CYS A 63 -0.64 -0.99 6.07
C CYS A 63 0.25 0.25 6.14
N ILE A 64 1.52 0.03 6.44
CA ILE A 64 2.57 1.04 6.35
C ILE A 64 3.10 1.03 4.92
N CYS A 65 2.72 2.04 4.15
CA CYS A 65 3.04 2.11 2.73
C CYS A 65 4.46 2.60 2.48
N PRO A 66 5.20 2.01 1.52
CA PRO A 66 6.47 2.55 1.07
C PRO A 66 6.28 3.89 0.37
N SER A 67 7.37 4.66 0.24
CA SER A 67 7.35 5.89 -0.55
C SER A 67 6.87 5.61 -1.98
N GLY A 68 5.94 6.43 -2.47
CA GLY A 68 5.32 6.23 -3.79
C GLY A 68 3.92 5.61 -3.76
N PHE A 69 3.46 5.12 -2.60
CA PHE A 69 2.17 4.45 -2.44
C PHE A 69 1.36 4.97 -1.25
N ALA A 70 0.04 4.86 -1.34
CA ALA A 70 -0.93 5.21 -0.30
C ALA A 70 -2.20 4.36 -0.40
N GLY A 71 -3.16 4.65 0.48
CA GLY A 71 -4.41 3.91 0.63
C GLY A 71 -4.33 2.85 1.72
N HIS A 72 -5.49 2.31 2.08
CA HIS A 72 -5.62 1.33 3.17
C HIS A 72 -4.76 0.08 2.98
N ASP A 73 -4.54 -0.33 1.74
CA ASP A 73 -3.76 -1.50 1.34
C ASP A 73 -2.53 -1.14 0.49
N CYS A 74 -2.13 0.13 0.43
CA CYS A 74 -1.01 0.62 -0.40
C CYS A 74 -1.15 0.36 -1.90
N SER A 75 -2.38 0.19 -2.41
CA SER A 75 -2.64 -0.03 -3.84
C SER A 75 -2.62 1.24 -4.69
N THR A 76 -2.66 2.43 -4.07
CA THR A 76 -2.75 3.71 -4.80
C THR A 76 -1.37 4.34 -4.97
N ASP A 77 -1.00 4.67 -6.21
CA ASP A 77 0.22 5.43 -6.49
C ASP A 77 0.06 6.90 -6.10
N CYS A 78 1.02 7.47 -5.38
CA CYS A 78 1.07 8.89 -5.07
C CYS A 78 2.50 9.42 -4.85
N PHE A 79 2.73 10.72 -4.97
CA PHE A 79 4.05 11.34 -4.79
C PHE A 79 4.09 12.38 -3.66
N PHE A 80 5.24 12.54 -2.98
CA PHE A 80 5.47 13.48 -1.85
C PHE A 80 6.36 14.67 -2.21
N LYS A 81 6.30 15.21 -3.44
CA LYS A 81 7.28 16.20 -3.96
C LYS A 81 8.74 15.74 -3.73
N SER A 82 8.99 14.47 -4.00
CA SER A 82 10.24 13.79 -3.73
C SER A 82 10.67 13.00 -4.95
N THR A 83 11.99 12.86 -5.12
CA THR A 83 12.61 12.03 -6.16
C THR A 83 12.33 10.54 -5.98
N LEU A 84 11.71 10.12 -4.87
CA LEU A 84 11.47 8.73 -4.49
C LEU A 84 10.17 8.13 -5.03
N TYR A 85 9.46 8.80 -5.93
CA TYR A 85 8.25 8.20 -6.53
C TYR A 85 8.62 6.99 -7.41
N VAL A 86 8.08 5.82 -7.05
CA VAL A 86 8.37 4.53 -7.72
C VAL A 86 7.12 3.82 -8.25
N GLY A 87 5.97 4.49 -8.28
CA GLY A 87 4.71 3.93 -8.79
C GLY A 87 4.73 3.59 -10.29
N GLN A 88 3.61 3.10 -10.80
CA GLN A 88 3.42 2.57 -12.15
C GLN A 88 2.58 3.48 -13.06
N VAL A 89 2.29 4.71 -12.66
CA VAL A 89 1.64 5.70 -13.55
C VAL A 89 2.51 5.94 -14.79
N SER A 90 1.89 5.89 -15.96
CA SER A 90 2.54 6.06 -17.28
C SER A 90 1.77 7.02 -18.20
N GLN A 91 0.96 7.90 -17.63
CA GLN A 91 0.17 8.91 -18.35
C GLN A 91 0.46 10.32 -17.82
N THR A 92 0.45 11.27 -18.75
CA THR A 92 0.62 12.70 -18.45
C THR A 92 -0.69 13.37 -18.06
N ILE A 93 -0.61 14.60 -17.55
CA ILE A 93 -1.79 15.43 -17.22
C ILE A 93 -2.67 15.66 -18.45
N ASP A 94 -2.07 15.81 -19.63
CA ASP A 94 -2.77 15.93 -20.91
C ASP A 94 -3.14 14.56 -21.52
N ASN A 95 -3.11 13.49 -20.72
CA ASN A 95 -3.45 12.11 -21.10
C ASN A 95 -2.57 11.54 -22.24
N VAL A 96 -1.31 11.96 -22.31
CA VAL A 96 -0.32 11.42 -23.25
C VAL A 96 0.35 10.22 -22.59
N THR A 97 0.48 9.12 -23.32
CA THR A 97 1.22 7.95 -22.84
C THR A 97 2.72 8.27 -22.82
N CYS A 98 3.36 7.98 -21.70
CA CYS A 98 4.80 8.13 -21.54
C CYS A 98 5.57 7.19 -22.47
N ASP A 99 6.71 7.68 -22.96
CA ASP A 99 7.70 6.85 -23.64
C ASP A 99 8.53 6.06 -22.64
N ARG A 100 9.14 4.96 -23.10
CA ARG A 100 10.13 4.23 -22.30
C ARG A 100 11.34 5.12 -22.04
N TRP A 101 11.94 4.99 -20.87
CA TRP A 101 13.11 5.81 -20.55
C TRP A 101 14.30 5.43 -21.43
N ASP A 102 14.53 4.15 -21.70
CA ASP A 102 15.66 3.64 -22.46
C ASP A 102 15.77 4.15 -23.91
N VAL A 103 14.66 4.51 -24.56
CA VAL A 103 14.71 5.07 -25.93
C VAL A 103 15.20 6.52 -25.96
N HIS A 104 15.13 7.22 -24.83
CA HIS A 104 15.58 8.61 -24.66
C HIS A 104 16.90 8.71 -23.88
N LEU A 105 17.33 7.63 -23.24
CA LEU A 105 18.61 7.55 -22.53
C LEU A 105 19.71 7.12 -23.50
N LEU A 106 20.71 7.99 -23.70
CA LEU A 106 21.98 7.56 -24.31
C LEU A 106 22.75 6.66 -23.33
N PRO A 107 23.52 5.66 -23.83
CA PRO A 107 24.38 4.83 -22.98
C PRO A 107 25.33 5.71 -22.15
N GLY A 108 25.23 5.62 -20.82
CA GLY A 108 26.11 6.36 -19.89
C GLY A 108 25.63 7.74 -19.42
N THR A 109 24.35 8.09 -19.63
CA THR A 109 23.78 9.34 -19.08
C THR A 109 23.60 9.28 -17.55
N LEU A 110 23.89 10.39 -16.87
CA LEU A 110 23.71 10.56 -15.41
C LEU A 110 22.25 10.38 -14.93
N LEU A 111 21.29 10.33 -15.86
CA LEU A 111 19.87 10.12 -15.55
C LEU A 111 19.59 8.65 -15.19
N ALA A 112 20.22 7.69 -15.86
CA ALA A 112 20.09 6.27 -15.55
C ALA A 112 20.63 5.94 -14.14
N SER A 113 21.69 6.64 -13.70
CA SER A 113 22.22 6.52 -12.33
C SER A 113 21.46 7.35 -11.27
N LYS A 114 20.49 8.17 -11.70
CA LYS A 114 19.62 8.99 -10.83
C LYS A 114 18.20 8.45 -10.70
N LEU A 115 17.85 7.37 -11.40
CA LEU A 115 16.60 6.69 -11.14
C LEU A 115 16.62 6.18 -9.70
N PRO A 116 15.58 6.48 -8.91
CA PRO A 116 15.60 6.28 -7.46
C PRO A 116 15.66 4.81 -7.02
N ASP A 117 15.48 3.85 -7.93
CA ASP A 117 15.57 2.42 -7.63
C ASP A 117 16.20 1.63 -8.80
N PRO A 118 17.31 0.89 -8.59
CA PRO A 118 17.88 0.00 -9.59
C PRO A 118 16.98 -1.20 -9.99
N LYS A 119 15.86 -1.43 -9.30
CA LYS A 119 14.81 -2.40 -9.68
C LYS A 119 13.82 -1.85 -10.70
N LEU A 120 13.79 -0.53 -10.90
CA LEU A 120 12.94 0.09 -11.91
C LEU A 120 13.68 0.01 -13.24
N SER A 121 13.17 -0.85 -14.12
CA SER A 121 13.79 -1.04 -15.42
C SER A 121 13.67 0.23 -16.26
N ASP A 122 14.80 0.69 -16.82
CA ASP A 122 14.84 1.74 -17.85
C ASP A 122 13.96 1.37 -19.07
N ALA A 123 13.62 0.08 -19.23
CA ALA A 123 12.69 -0.42 -20.24
C ALA A 123 11.21 -0.08 -19.95
N ALA A 124 10.88 0.45 -18.77
CA ALA A 124 9.53 0.87 -18.43
C ALA A 124 9.29 2.33 -18.85
N ASN A 125 8.03 2.74 -18.91
CA ASN A 125 7.59 4.09 -19.24
C ASN A 125 6.88 4.78 -18.05
N PHE A 126 7.23 4.40 -16.82
CA PHE A 126 6.58 4.95 -15.62
C PHE A 126 7.14 6.33 -15.28
N CYS A 127 6.30 7.22 -14.76
CA CYS A 127 6.65 8.59 -14.40
C CYS A 127 7.69 8.67 -13.30
N ARG A 128 8.71 9.53 -13.42
CA ARG A 128 9.80 9.66 -12.43
C ARG A 128 10.17 11.12 -12.23
N ASP A 129 10.89 11.42 -11.16
CA ASP A 129 11.45 12.76 -10.89
C ASP A 129 12.98 12.68 -10.68
N PRO A 130 13.76 12.30 -11.71
CA PRO A 130 15.20 12.08 -11.57
C PRO A 130 15.99 13.40 -11.44
N ASP A 131 15.38 14.54 -11.77
CA ASP A 131 15.98 15.87 -11.66
C ASP A 131 15.49 16.67 -10.45
N GLY A 132 14.57 16.12 -9.64
CA GLY A 132 14.12 16.72 -8.39
C GLY A 132 13.30 17.99 -8.59
N LYS A 133 12.52 18.05 -9.67
CA LYS A 133 11.57 19.14 -9.95
C LYS A 133 10.40 19.17 -8.96
N GLY A 134 10.23 18.11 -8.16
CA GLY A 134 9.19 18.02 -7.15
C GLY A 134 7.86 17.53 -7.71
N HIS A 135 7.81 17.04 -8.95
CA HIS A 135 6.63 16.41 -9.55
C HIS A 135 7.06 15.38 -10.60
N PRO A 136 6.56 14.13 -10.55
CA PRO A 136 6.92 13.10 -11.52
C PRO A 136 6.57 13.50 -12.95
N TRP A 137 7.46 13.21 -13.89
CA TRP A 137 7.29 13.50 -15.30
C TRP A 137 7.82 12.33 -16.14
N CYS A 138 7.59 12.38 -17.45
CA CYS A 138 8.13 11.42 -18.40
C CYS A 138 8.40 12.07 -19.76
N TYR A 139 9.20 11.40 -20.59
CA TYR A 139 9.34 11.77 -22.00
C TYR A 139 8.11 11.37 -22.81
N ILE A 140 7.82 12.13 -23.86
CA ILE A 140 6.71 11.86 -24.79
C ILE A 140 7.16 12.07 -26.23
N SER A 141 6.57 11.29 -27.14
CA SER A 141 6.75 11.41 -28.58
C SER A 141 5.42 11.72 -29.27
N GLY A 142 5.48 12.49 -30.36
CA GLY A 142 4.30 12.77 -31.20
C GLY A 142 3.52 14.05 -30.89
N ASN A 143 3.96 14.87 -29.93
CA ASN A 143 3.28 16.14 -29.57
C ASN A 143 3.93 17.40 -30.19
N GLY A 144 4.60 17.25 -31.35
CA GLY A 144 5.10 18.35 -32.21
C GLY A 144 6.32 19.14 -31.70
N LEU A 145 6.26 19.70 -30.49
CA LEU A 145 7.31 20.55 -29.89
C LEU A 145 7.67 20.16 -28.45
N LYS A 146 6.77 19.48 -27.73
CA LYS A 146 6.95 19.06 -26.34
C LYS A 146 7.57 17.67 -26.30
N THR A 147 8.72 17.54 -25.64
CA THR A 147 9.46 16.26 -25.53
C THR A 147 9.29 15.58 -24.18
N TRP A 148 8.72 16.27 -23.19
CA TRP A 148 8.44 15.75 -21.85
C TRP A 148 7.25 16.48 -21.21
N GLU A 149 6.61 15.84 -20.24
CA GLU A 149 5.45 16.40 -19.54
C GLU A 149 5.30 15.85 -18.12
N PHE A 150 4.69 16.64 -17.23
CA PHE A 150 4.31 16.20 -15.91
C PHE A 150 3.21 15.13 -15.95
N CYS A 151 3.33 14.18 -15.04
CA CYS A 151 2.42 13.07 -14.94
C CYS A 151 1.20 13.37 -14.07
N ASP A 152 0.09 12.70 -14.38
CA ASP A 152 -1.11 12.72 -13.54
C ASP A 152 -0.94 11.75 -12.36
N VAL A 153 -0.01 12.09 -11.47
CA VAL A 153 0.22 11.36 -10.21
C VAL A 153 -0.41 12.15 -9.09
N LEU A 154 -1.18 11.48 -8.23
CA LEU A 154 -1.78 12.09 -7.06
C LEU A 154 -0.71 12.55 -6.07
N PHE A 155 -0.85 13.75 -5.53
CA PHE A 155 -0.03 14.16 -4.38
C PHE A 155 -0.52 13.42 -3.14
N CYS A 156 0.40 12.81 -2.37
CA CYS A 156 0.06 12.17 -1.11
C CYS A 156 -0.28 13.26 -0.06
N GLN A 157 -1.49 13.84 -0.11
CA GLN A 157 -2.06 14.50 1.07
C GLN A 157 -2.42 13.40 2.04
N GLY A 158 -2.02 13.51 3.31
CA GLY A 158 -2.23 12.46 4.31
C GLY A 158 -3.66 11.92 4.28
N LEU A 159 -3.84 10.78 3.60
CA LEU A 159 -5.08 10.02 3.60
C LEU A 159 -5.07 9.22 4.90
N TYR A 160 -5.29 9.94 5.99
CA TYR A 160 -5.69 9.36 7.26
C TYR A 160 -7.19 9.07 7.17
N TYR A 161 -7.56 7.81 7.27
CA TYR A 161 -8.88 7.40 7.71
C TYR A 161 -8.70 6.34 8.79
#